data_AF-A0A3E0KCB3-F1
#
_entry.id   AF-A0A3E0KCB3-F1
#
_cell.length_a   1.000
_cell.length_b   1.000
_cell.length_c   1.000
_cell.angle_alpha   90.00
_cell.angle_beta   90.00
_cell.angle_gamma   90.00
#
_symmetry.space_group_name_H-M   'P 1'
#
loop_
_entity.id
_entity.type
_entity.pdbx_description
1 polymer ?
#
loop_
_entity_poly.entity_id
_entity_poly.type
_entity_poly.pdbx_seq_one_letter_code
_entity_poly.pdbx_strand_id
1 'polypeptide(L)'
;TWDTNRNTGLVLAEKDDAGLSLVGEMVWQKAAPVLYAERLLDPPSPRIRYSPRFERQVADVIEPDRRVRINRAIDALERWLAGHEPPKSFQVKPVEGKHPTLPQVTHECYAWSDRDAKRIFFSLDNGAIVLEDLGQHL
;
A
#
# COMPACT_ATOMS: atom_id res chain seq x y z
N THR A 1 17.27 -43.22 -15.06
CA THR A 1 17.74 -42.10 -14.21
C THR A 1 16.78 -40.96 -14.39
N TRP A 2 15.81 -40.86 -13.49
CA TRP A 2 14.91 -39.72 -13.38
C TRP A 2 15.40 -38.91 -12.19
N ASP A 3 15.71 -37.63 -12.38
CA ASP A 3 15.18 -36.65 -11.43
C ASP A 3 15.04 -35.27 -12.08
N THR A 4 13.81 -34.79 -12.00
CA THR A 4 13.29 -33.52 -12.50
C THR A 4 13.42 -32.50 -11.38
N ASN A 5 14.18 -31.42 -11.60
CA ASN A 5 14.07 -30.24 -10.74
C ASN A 5 13.61 -29.04 -11.57
N ARG A 6 12.34 -29.07 -11.98
CA ARG A 6 11.61 -27.88 -12.41
C ARG A 6 10.99 -27.26 -11.16
N ASN A 7 11.65 -26.24 -10.64
CA ASN A 7 11.13 -25.39 -9.57
C ASN A 7 9.90 -24.64 -10.12
N THR A 8 8.73 -25.24 -9.94
CA THR A 8 7.45 -24.73 -10.44
C THR A 8 6.80 -23.99 -9.27
N GLY A 9 7.02 -22.68 -9.20
CA GLY A 9 6.23 -21.81 -8.33
C GLY A 9 4.80 -21.79 -8.85
N LEU A 10 3.93 -22.61 -8.26
CA LEU A 10 2.54 -22.74 -8.66
C LEU A 10 1.73 -21.57 -8.08
N VAL A 11 1.13 -20.77 -8.96
CA VAL A 11 0.04 -19.84 -8.61
C VAL A 11 -1.26 -20.65 -8.66
N LEU A 12 -2.07 -20.61 -7.60
CA LEU A 12 -3.43 -21.15 -7.65
C LEU A 12 -4.33 -20.03 -8.13
N ALA A 13 -4.80 -20.14 -9.37
CA ALA A 13 -5.80 -19.25 -9.93
C ALA A 13 -7.10 -20.05 -10.09
N GLU A 14 -8.07 -19.79 -9.21
CA GLU A 14 -9.48 -20.02 -9.53
C GLU A 14 -10.07 -18.72 -10.05
N LYS A 15 -11.16 -18.83 -10.80
CA LYS A 15 -11.54 -17.89 -11.88
C LYS A 15 -11.72 -16.42 -11.47
N ASP A 16 -11.80 -16.11 -10.18
CA ASP A 16 -11.80 -14.74 -9.63
C ASP A 16 -10.99 -14.59 -8.32
N ASP A 17 -10.21 -15.61 -7.93
CA ASP A 17 -9.38 -15.62 -6.73
C ASP A 17 -8.00 -16.23 -7.03
N ALA A 18 -7.00 -15.37 -7.16
CA ALA A 18 -5.60 -15.76 -7.32
C ALA A 18 -4.90 -15.69 -5.95
N GLY A 19 -4.57 -16.86 -5.41
CA GLY A 19 -3.82 -17.01 -4.17
C GLY A 19 -2.39 -17.49 -4.44
N LEU A 20 -1.47 -17.10 -3.56
CA LEU A 20 -0.16 -17.76 -3.54
C LEU A 20 -0.32 -19.17 -2.97
N SER A 21 0.39 -20.14 -3.55
CA SER A 21 0.58 -21.43 -2.88
C SER A 21 1.30 -21.24 -1.54
N LEU A 22 1.20 -22.20 -0.61
CA LEU A 22 1.88 -22.14 0.69
C LEU A 22 3.37 -21.74 0.57
N VAL A 23 4.08 -22.32 -0.41
CA VAL A 23 5.48 -21.98 -0.69
C VAL A 23 5.61 -20.56 -1.25
N GLY A 24 4.70 -20.17 -2.15
CA GLY A 24 4.63 -18.80 -2.66
C GLY A 24 4.40 -17.77 -1.56
N GLU A 25 3.52 -18.06 -0.60
CA GLU A 25 3.25 -17.22 0.55
C GLU A 25 4.49 -17.10 1.44
N MET A 26 5.17 -18.21 1.76
CA MET A 26 6.42 -18.18 2.52
C MET A 26 7.52 -17.36 1.82
N VAL A 27 7.64 -17.46 0.50
CA VAL A 27 8.58 -16.65 -0.29
C VAL A 27 8.18 -15.18 -0.24
N TRP A 28 6.90 -14.87 -0.45
CA TRP A 28 6.37 -13.50 -0.41
C TRP A 28 6.59 -12.83 0.95
N GLN A 29 6.32 -13.55 2.05
CA GLN A 29 6.55 -13.05 3.41
C GLN A 29 8.02 -12.68 3.67
N LYS A 30 8.98 -13.35 3.01
CA LYS A 30 10.40 -13.03 3.10
C LYS A 30 10.85 -11.94 2.13
N ALA A 31 10.33 -11.94 0.90
CA ALA A 31 10.79 -11.05 -0.16
C ALA A 31 10.10 -9.67 -0.14
N ALA A 32 8.81 -9.61 0.18
CA ALA A 32 8.03 -8.38 0.17
C ALA A 32 8.62 -7.28 1.09
N PRO A 33 9.06 -7.58 2.33
CA PRO A 33 9.69 -6.55 3.17
C PRO A 33 10.96 -5.94 2.55
N VAL A 34 11.74 -6.73 1.81
CA VAL A 34 12.96 -6.25 1.13
C VAL A 34 12.58 -5.29 0.01
N LEU A 35 11.65 -5.70 -0.86
CA LEU A 35 11.18 -4.86 -1.96
C LEU A 35 10.51 -3.58 -1.47
N TYR A 36 9.69 -3.68 -0.42
CA TYR A 36 8.97 -2.55 0.13
C TYR A 36 9.90 -1.56 0.85
N ALA A 37 11.06 -2.02 1.32
CA ALA A 37 12.09 -1.20 1.94
C ALA A 37 12.92 -0.41 0.92
N GLU A 38 13.04 -0.91 -0.31
CA GLU A 38 13.88 -0.31 -1.35
C GLU A 38 13.24 0.93 -2.00
N ARG A 39 11.94 0.88 -2.28
CA ARG A 39 11.24 1.97 -2.99
C ARG A 39 9.73 1.96 -2.74
N LEU A 40 9.09 3.05 -3.15
CA LEU A 40 7.65 3.02 -3.42
C LEU A 40 7.41 2.08 -4.61
N LEU A 41 6.54 1.09 -4.43
CA LEU A 41 6.14 0.22 -5.52
C LEU A 41 5.13 0.90 -6.43
N ASP A 42 5.08 0.46 -7.68
CA ASP A 42 4.05 0.89 -8.62
C ASP A 42 2.64 0.67 -8.02
N PRO A 43 1.65 1.50 -8.38
CA PRO A 43 0.30 1.33 -7.87
C PRO A 43 -0.22 -0.10 -8.10
N PRO A 44 -0.82 -0.74 -7.08
CA PRO A 44 -1.24 -2.14 -7.17
C PRO A 44 -2.39 -2.36 -8.16
N SER A 45 -3.12 -1.29 -8.52
CA SER A 45 -4.17 -1.31 -9.53
C SER A 45 -4.34 0.08 -10.17
N PRO A 46 -5.03 0.20 -11.32
CA PRO A 46 -5.39 1.49 -11.92
C PRO A 46 -6.31 2.36 -11.06
N ARG A 47 -6.88 1.79 -9.99
CA ARG A 47 -7.75 2.50 -9.04
C ARG A 47 -6.97 3.22 -7.94
N ILE A 48 -5.67 2.99 -7.84
CA ILE A 48 -4.77 3.78 -7.00
C ILE A 48 -3.83 4.56 -7.92
N ARG A 49 -3.69 5.86 -7.65
CA ARG A 49 -2.74 6.74 -8.33
C ARG A 49 -1.94 7.50 -7.31
N TYR A 50 -0.70 7.81 -7.63
CA TYR A 50 0.13 8.66 -6.80
C TYR A 50 0.24 10.04 -7.45
N SER A 51 0.08 11.09 -6.65
CA SER A 51 0.44 12.43 -7.10
C SER A 51 1.97 12.53 -7.17
N PRO A 52 2.52 13.38 -8.06
CA PRO A 52 3.97 13.64 -8.10
C PRO A 52 4.51 14.20 -6.77
N ARG A 53 3.65 14.82 -5.96
CA ARG A 53 4.01 15.30 -4.62
C ARG A 53 4.21 14.12 -3.67
N PHE A 54 3.25 13.21 -3.62
CA PHE A 54 3.32 12.03 -2.77
C PHE A 54 4.54 11.16 -3.11
N GLU A 55 4.80 10.91 -4.40
CA GLU A 55 5.96 10.13 -4.84
C GLU A 55 7.29 10.72 -4.34
N ARG A 56 7.45 12.05 -4.47
CA ARG A 56 8.65 12.75 -3.98
C ARG A 56 8.78 12.64 -2.46
N GLN A 57 7.69 12.85 -1.72
CA GLN A 57 7.71 12.74 -0.26
C GLN A 57 8.08 11.34 0.21
N VAL A 58 7.59 10.30 -0.46
CA VAL A 58 7.97 8.91 -0.15
C VAL A 58 9.43 8.64 -0.51
N ALA A 59 9.93 9.19 -1.62
CA ALA A 59 11.34 9.08 -2.01
C ALA A 59 12.29 9.74 -0.99
N ASP A 60 11.83 10.81 -0.32
CA ASP A 60 12.57 11.49 0.76
C ASP A 60 12.57 10.71 2.10
N VAL A 61 11.78 9.63 2.22
CA VAL A 61 11.76 8.78 3.42
C VAL A 61 12.98 7.87 3.45
N ILE A 62 13.95 8.21 4.29
CA ILE A 62 15.24 7.52 4.38
C ILE A 62 15.07 6.15 5.04
N GLU A 63 14.27 6.06 6.10
CA GLU A 63 14.12 4.85 6.91
C GLU A 63 13.40 3.73 6.14
N PRO A 64 14.06 2.57 5.92
CA PRO A 64 13.46 1.48 5.16
C PRO A 64 12.18 0.93 5.79
N ASP A 65 12.10 0.83 7.12
CA ASP A 65 10.87 0.37 7.82
C ASP A 65 9.68 1.29 7.56
N ARG A 66 9.91 2.60 7.40
CA ARG A 66 8.85 3.57 7.07
C ARG A 66 8.31 3.33 5.66
N ARG A 67 9.21 3.09 4.69
CA ARG A 67 8.83 2.70 3.33
C ARG A 67 8.06 1.38 3.30
N VAL A 68 8.45 0.39 4.12
CA VAL A 68 7.70 -0.86 4.28
C VAL A 68 6.26 -0.60 4.72
N ARG A 69 6.07 0.28 5.71
CA ARG A 69 4.74 0.60 6.23
C ARG A 69 3.89 1.38 5.23
N ILE A 70 4.49 2.30 4.46
CA ILE A 70 3.81 3.02 3.38
C ILE A 70 3.26 2.03 2.34
N ASN A 71 4.12 1.16 1.80
CA ASN A 71 3.68 0.15 0.81
C ASN A 71 2.57 -0.75 1.37
N ARG A 72 2.68 -1.20 2.64
CA ARG A 72 1.62 -1.99 3.29
C ARG A 72 0.32 -1.22 3.47
N ALA A 73 0.38 0.07 3.77
CA ALA A 73 -0.81 0.91 3.87
C ALA A 73 -1.51 1.05 2.50
N ILE A 74 -0.74 1.11 1.41
CA ILE A 74 -1.28 1.13 0.04
C ILE A 74 -1.95 -0.20 -0.31
N ASP A 75 -1.35 -1.34 0.02
CA ASP A 75 -2.00 -2.64 -0.16
C ASP A 75 -3.31 -2.76 0.64
N ALA A 76 -3.29 -2.28 1.89
CA ALA A 76 -4.48 -2.26 2.73
C ALA A 76 -5.58 -1.35 2.16
N LEU A 77 -5.19 -0.25 1.51
CA LEU A 77 -6.10 0.65 0.82
C LEU A 77 -6.73 0.02 -0.41
N GLU A 78 -5.97 -0.73 -1.21
CA GLU A 78 -6.49 -1.50 -2.35
C GLU A 78 -7.50 -2.56 -1.89
N ARG A 79 -7.19 -3.28 -0.80
CA ARG A 79 -8.12 -4.24 -0.19
C ARG A 79 -9.42 -3.58 0.27
N TRP A 80 -9.31 -2.44 0.96
CA TRP A 80 -10.45 -1.65 1.39
C TRP A 80 -11.30 -1.19 0.19
N LEU A 81 -10.67 -0.73 -0.89
CA LEU A 81 -11.35 -0.30 -2.11
C LEU A 81 -12.03 -1.45 -2.86
N ALA A 82 -11.47 -2.66 -2.77
CA ALA A 82 -12.08 -3.89 -3.30
C ALA A 82 -13.26 -4.40 -2.43
N GLY A 83 -13.54 -3.77 -1.28
CA GLY A 83 -14.57 -4.21 -0.35
C GLY A 83 -14.16 -5.42 0.50
N HIS A 84 -12.87 -5.77 0.53
CA HIS A 84 -12.33 -6.78 1.42
C HIS A 84 -12.02 -6.18 2.80
N GLU A 85 -12.00 -7.03 3.83
CA GLU A 85 -11.61 -6.59 5.18
C GLU A 85 -10.10 -6.28 5.20
N PRO A 86 -9.69 -5.02 5.42
CA PRO A 86 -8.28 -4.68 5.58
C PRO A 86 -7.78 -5.15 6.96
N PRO A 87 -6.47 -5.12 7.23
CA PRO A 87 -5.94 -5.41 8.57
C PRO A 87 -6.64 -4.57 9.65
N LYS A 88 -6.93 -5.16 10.82
CA LYS A 88 -7.66 -4.48 11.92
C LYS A 88 -7.03 -3.16 12.37
N SER A 89 -5.73 -3.00 12.20
CA SER A 89 -4.98 -1.78 12.52
C SER A 89 -5.11 -0.68 11.45
N PHE A 90 -5.63 -1.01 10.27
CA PHE A 90 -5.82 -0.08 9.17
C PHE A 90 -7.21 0.54 9.24
N GLN A 91 -7.26 1.87 9.18
CA GLN A 91 -8.50 2.63 9.18
C GLN A 91 -8.39 3.76 8.18
N VAL A 92 -9.39 3.85 7.31
CA VAL A 92 -9.66 5.03 6.50
C VAL A 92 -10.59 5.94 7.29
N LYS A 93 -10.25 7.23 7.37
CA LYS A 93 -11.05 8.25 8.04
C LYS A 93 -11.28 9.43 7.10
N PRO A 94 -12.46 10.08 7.14
CA PRO A 94 -12.59 11.39 6.52
C PRO A 94 -11.64 12.37 7.22
N VAL A 95 -11.08 13.31 6.47
CA VAL A 95 -10.30 14.41 7.06
C VAL A 95 -11.25 15.33 7.82
N GLU A 96 -10.93 15.56 9.10
CA GLU A 96 -11.63 16.54 9.92
C GLU A 96 -11.08 17.93 9.61
N GLY A 97 -11.83 18.72 8.83
CA GLY A 97 -11.44 20.08 8.43
C GLY A 97 -10.94 20.18 6.99
N LYS A 98 -10.04 21.14 6.72
CA LYS A 98 -9.46 21.36 5.39
C LYS A 98 -7.97 21.08 5.42
N HIS A 99 -7.49 20.24 4.50
CA HIS A 99 -6.06 20.09 4.29
C HIS A 99 -5.45 21.44 3.88
N PRO A 100 -4.36 21.89 4.53
CA PRO A 100 -3.90 23.28 4.50
C PRO A 100 -3.50 23.76 3.10
N THR A 101 -3.08 22.84 2.24
CA THR A 101 -2.55 23.15 0.90
C THR A 101 -3.21 22.40 -0.24
N LEU A 102 -4.09 21.43 0.05
CA LEU A 102 -4.65 20.51 -0.95
C LEU A 102 -6.16 20.36 -0.72
N PRO A 103 -6.98 21.30 -1.22
CA PRO A 103 -8.42 21.34 -0.92
C PRO A 103 -9.19 20.11 -1.45
N GLN A 104 -8.62 19.34 -2.37
CA GLN A 104 -9.21 18.11 -2.90
C GLN A 104 -9.06 16.89 -1.97
N VAL A 105 -8.18 16.96 -0.97
CA VAL A 105 -8.01 15.89 0.01
C VAL A 105 -9.28 15.74 0.83
N THR A 106 -9.78 14.52 0.92
CA THR A 106 -11.04 14.20 1.63
C THR A 106 -10.88 13.15 2.70
N HIS A 107 -9.86 12.29 2.58
CA HIS A 107 -9.65 11.15 3.46
C HIS A 107 -8.19 11.02 3.87
N GLU A 108 -7.98 10.32 4.98
CA GLU A 108 -6.68 9.98 5.53
C GLU A 108 -6.66 8.52 6.00
N CYS A 109 -5.49 7.89 5.96
CA CYS A 109 -5.20 6.64 6.66
C CYS A 109 -3.81 6.70 7.31
N TYR A 110 -3.54 5.83 8.28
CA TYR A 110 -2.22 5.79 8.91
C TYR A 110 -1.17 5.21 7.96
N ALA A 111 -0.06 5.94 7.80
CA ALA A 111 1.17 5.38 7.25
C ALA A 111 1.94 4.64 8.35
N TRP A 112 2.09 5.27 9.52
CA TRP A 112 2.62 4.67 10.75
C TRP A 112 2.23 5.51 11.98
N SER A 113 2.37 4.94 13.18
CA SER A 113 1.79 5.51 14.40
C SER A 113 2.77 5.69 15.58
N ASP A 114 4.07 5.46 15.38
CA ASP A 114 5.11 5.57 16.42
C ASP A 114 5.95 6.85 16.27
N ARG A 115 6.20 7.52 17.41
CA ARG A 115 7.04 8.71 17.69
C ARG A 115 6.88 9.96 16.78
N ASP A 116 6.59 9.80 15.50
CA ASP A 116 6.20 10.83 14.53
C ASP A 116 5.15 10.24 13.59
N ALA A 117 3.92 10.07 14.08
CA ALA A 117 2.87 9.42 13.31
C ALA A 117 2.61 10.17 11.99
N LYS A 118 2.65 9.45 10.88
CA LYS A 118 2.30 10.00 9.56
C LYS A 118 1.04 9.37 9.02
N ARG A 119 0.37 10.15 8.20
CA ARG A 119 -0.86 9.81 7.50
C ARG A 119 -0.64 9.97 6.00
N ILE A 120 -1.25 9.06 5.26
CA ILE A 120 -1.43 9.21 3.82
C ILE A 120 -2.76 9.93 3.63
N PHE A 121 -2.70 11.11 3.01
CA PHE A 121 -3.86 11.89 2.63
C PHE A 121 -4.22 11.62 1.17
N PHE A 122 -5.51 11.47 0.89
CA PHE A 122 -5.95 11.14 -0.44
C PHE A 122 -7.29 11.77 -0.82
N SER A 123 -7.49 11.88 -2.12
CA SER A 123 -8.74 12.33 -2.74
C SER A 123 -9.44 11.15 -3.42
N LEU A 124 -10.76 11.27 -3.58
CA LEU A 124 -11.56 10.34 -4.36
C LEU A 124 -11.85 10.99 -5.72
N ASP A 125 -11.44 10.33 -6.79
CA ASP A 125 -11.65 10.77 -8.17
C ASP A 125 -12.29 9.64 -8.99
N ASN A 126 -13.59 9.76 -9.29
CA ASN A 126 -14.31 8.84 -10.16
C ASN A 126 -14.17 7.34 -9.79
N GLY A 127 -14.19 7.02 -8.49
CA GLY A 127 -14.03 5.65 -7.99
C GLY A 127 -12.57 5.17 -7.88
N ALA A 128 -11.60 6.02 -8.24
CA ALA A 128 -10.20 5.84 -7.93
C ALA A 128 -9.79 6.69 -6.73
N ILE A 129 -8.70 6.27 -6.09
CA ILE A 129 -8.02 6.99 -5.03
C ILE A 129 -6.75 7.62 -5.60
N VAL A 130 -6.54 8.91 -5.32
CA VAL A 130 -5.27 9.58 -5.60
C VAL A 130 -4.58 9.88 -4.28
N LEU A 131 -3.39 9.33 -4.07
CA LEU A 131 -2.57 9.62 -2.89
C LEU A 131 -1.87 10.96 -3.10
N GLU A 132 -2.20 11.94 -2.27
CA GLU A 132 -1.90 13.35 -2.49
C GLU A 132 -0.71 13.83 -1.65
N ASP A 133 -0.65 13.42 -0.38
CA ASP A 133 0.33 13.92 0.60
C ASP A 133 0.68 12.86 1.66
N LEU A 134 1.92 12.89 2.13
CA LEU A 134 2.41 12.16 3.30
C LEU A 134 2.72 13.17 4.42
N GLY A 135 1.82 13.28 5.40
CA GLY A 135 1.84 14.37 6.38
C GLY A 135 1.58 13.93 7.81
N GLN A 136 1.67 14.86 8.76
CA GLN A 136 1.17 14.65 10.13
C GLN A 136 -0.35 14.80 10.15
N HIS A 137 -0.99 14.44 11.26
CA HIS A 137 -2.42 14.71 11.45
C HIS A 137 -2.73 16.20 11.33
N LEU A 138 -3.92 16.50 10.82
CA LEU A 138 -4.45 17.85 10.64
C LEU A 138 -5.16 18.35 11.91
#